data_AF-A0A1V4HYI2-F1
#
_entry.id   AF-A0A1V4HYI2-F1
#
_cell.length_a   1.000
_cell.length_b   1.000
_cell.length_c   1.000
_cell.angle_alpha   90.00
_cell.angle_beta   90.00
_cell.angle_gamma   90.00
#
_symmetry.space_group_name_H-M   'P 1'
#
loop_
_entity.id
_entity.type
_entity.pdbx_description
1 polymer ?
#
loop_
_entity_poly.entity_id
_entity_poly.type
_entity_poly.pdbx_seq_one_letter_code
_entity_poly.pdbx_strand_id
1 'polypeptide(L)' 'MILISGGTFRMGSDKHYPKETAVHRVTVGTFWMDRAPVINRHFREFVRATGHKVAVGRWLLIIVQLARW' A
#
# COMPACT_ATOMS: atom_id res chain seq x y z
N MET A 1 0.88 -12.38 -6.41
CA MET A 1 0.17 -11.49 -7.36
C MET A 1 -0.98 -12.20 -8.08
N ILE A 2 -1.99 -11.43 -8.48
CA ILE A 2 -3.14 -11.81 -9.31
C ILE A 2 -3.21 -10.80 -10.48
N LEU A 3 -3.53 -11.28 -11.68
CA LEU A 3 -3.71 -10.43 -12.86
C LEU A 3 -5.10 -9.81 -12.81
N ILE A 4 -5.15 -8.47 -12.85
CA ILE A 4 -6.38 -7.71 -12.91
C ILE A 4 -6.51 -7.14 -14.31
N SER A 5 -7.55 -7.56 -15.02
CA SER A 5 -7.89 -7.02 -16.33
C SER A 5 -8.13 -5.51 -16.23
N GLY A 6 -7.53 -4.75 -17.15
CA GLY A 6 -7.76 -3.32 -17.25
C GLY A 6 -9.19 -2.99 -17.69
N GLY A 7 -9.55 -1.71 -17.64
CA GLY A 7 -10.86 -1.22 -18.02
C GLY A 7 -11.13 0.20 -17.56
N THR A 8 -12.32 0.69 -17.88
CA THR A 8 -12.81 2.00 -17.42
C THR A 8 -13.83 1.83 -16.32
N PHE A 9 -13.64 2.52 -15.20
CA PHE A 9 -14.57 2.49 -14.06
C PHE A 9 -14.79 3.89 -13.49
N ARG A 10 -15.77 4.01 -12.58
CA ARG A 10 -16.05 5.25 -11.85
C ARG A 10 -15.23 5.26 -10.55
N MET A 11 -14.31 6.21 -10.41
CA MET A 11 -13.46 6.37 -9.23
C MET A 11 -13.96 7.55 -8.38
N GLY A 12 -13.85 7.43 -7.06
CA GLY A 12 -14.34 8.41 -6.09
C GLY A 12 -15.75 8.09 -5.59
N SER A 13 -16.32 9.00 -4.79
CA SER A 13 -17.64 8.88 -4.18
C SER A 13 -18.26 10.24 -3.89
N ASP A 14 -19.49 10.45 -4.35
CA ASP A 14 -20.26 11.67 -4.07
C ASP A 14 -21.11 11.57 -2.78
N LYS A 15 -21.15 10.38 -2.16
CA LYS A 15 -22.04 10.07 -1.01
C LYS A 15 -21.32 9.92 0.33
N HIS A 16 -19.98 9.90 0.33
CA HIS A 16 -19.17 9.60 1.51
C HIS A 16 -18.34 10.82 1.92
N TYR A 17 -17.03 10.67 2.13
CA TYR A 17 -16.20 11.77 2.62
C TYR A 17 -16.02 12.86 1.55
N PRO A 18 -16.04 14.15 1.91
CA PRO A 18 -15.83 15.24 0.94
C PRO A 18 -14.49 15.20 0.19
N LYS A 19 -13.52 14.40 0.64
CA LYS A 19 -12.21 14.26 0.00
C LYS A 19 -12.20 13.17 -1.08
N GLU A 20 -13.26 12.36 -1.15
CA GLU A 20 -13.43 11.29 -2.13
C GLU A 20 -14.29 11.71 -3.33
N THR A 21 -14.92 12.89 -3.26
CA THR A 21 -15.68 13.50 -4.36
C THR A 21 -14.72 14.17 -5.36
N ALA A 22 -15.06 14.37 -6.63
CA ALA A 22 -16.26 13.93 -7.32
C ALA A 22 -16.01 12.64 -8.11
N VAL A 23 -17.07 11.86 -8.29
CA VAL A 23 -16.99 10.65 -9.09
C VAL A 23 -16.66 10.99 -10.55
N HIS A 24 -15.61 10.38 -11.08
CA HIS A 24 -15.18 10.57 -12.48
C HIS A 24 -14.72 9.24 -13.11
N ARG A 25 -14.62 9.21 -14.44
CA ARG A 25 -14.20 8.01 -15.18
C ARG A 25 -12.68 7.93 -15.24
N VAL A 26 -12.13 6.78 -14.88
CA VAL A 26 -10.70 6.47 -14.99
C VAL A 26 -10.53 5.20 -15.81
N THR A 27 -9.56 5.20 -16.72
CA THR A 27 -9.16 4.02 -17.48
C THR A 27 -7.77 3.58 -17.05
N VAL A 28 -7.62 2.31 -16.71
CA VAL A 28 -6.32 1.70 -16.37
C VAL A 28 -6.04 0.52 -17.28
N GLY A 29 -4.76 0.29 -17.58
CA GLY A 29 -4.30 -0.92 -18.26
C GLY A 29 -4.40 -2.16 -17.36
N THR A 30 -4.19 -3.33 -17.94
CA THR A 30 -4.07 -4.59 -17.18
C THR A 30 -2.81 -4.56 -16.32
N PHE A 31 -2.91 -4.97 -15.05
CA PHE A 31 -1.80 -4.94 -14.11
C PHE A 31 -1.86 -6.11 -13.11
N TRP A 32 -0.74 -6.36 -12.43
CA TRP A 32 -0.66 -7.35 -11.37
C TRP A 32 -0.80 -6.69 -10.00
N MET A 33 -1.57 -7.31 -9.11
CA MET A 33 -1.72 -6.85 -7.72
C MET A 33 -1.53 -8.01 -6.76
N ASP A 34 -0.87 -7.78 -5.63
CA ASP A 34 -0.78 -8.79 -4.59
C ASP A 34 -2.11 -9.02 -3.88
N ARG A 35 -2.41 -10.29 -3.60
CA ARG A 35 -3.65 -10.70 -2.92
C ARG A 35 -3.66 -10.28 -1.45
N ALA A 36 -2.47 -10.13 -0.86
CA ALA A 36 -2.29 -9.80 0.55
C ALA A 36 -1.24 -8.70 0.69
N PRO A 37 -1.31 -7.88 1.76
CA PRO A 37 -0.29 -6.87 2.04
C PRO A 37 1.10 -7.49 2.24
N VAL A 38 2.13 -6.68 2.02
CA VAL A 38 3.51 -7.05 2.38
C VAL A 38 3.60 -7.17 3.90
N ILE A 39 4.00 -8.35 4.37
CA ILE A 39 4.20 -8.62 5.79
C ILE A 39 5.63 -8.29 6.23
N ASN A 40 5.81 -8.07 7.53
CA ASN A 40 7.11 -7.72 8.13
C ASN A 40 8.25 -8.67 7.75
N ARG A 41 7.95 -9.97 7.62
CA ARG A 41 8.96 -10.96 7.19
C ARG A 41 9.50 -10.65 5.79
N HIS A 42 8.63 -10.43 4.81
CA HIS A 42 9.03 -10.16 3.43
C HIS A 42 9.78 -8.82 3.33
N PHE A 43 9.30 -7.80 4.04
CA PHE A 43 9.99 -6.51 4.07
C PHE A 43 11.39 -6.62 4.71
N ARG A 44 11.54 -7.43 5.76
CA ARG A 44 12.86 -7.71 6.39
C ARG A 44 13.80 -8.43 5.44
N GLU A 45 13.30 -9.39 4.67
CA GLU A 45 14.09 -10.08 3.63
C GLU A 45 14.59 -9.08 2.57
N PHE A 46 13.72 -8.17 2.12
CA PHE A 46 14.09 -7.08 1.21
C PHE A 46 15.20 -6.18 1.78
N VAL A 47 15.06 -5.70 3.02
CA VAL A 47 16.07 -4.84 3.67
C VAL A 47 17.42 -5.56 3.79
N ARG A 48 17.42 -6.85 4.17
CA ARG A 48 18.66 -7.64 4.27
C ARG A 48 19.33 -7.82 2.91
N ALA A 49 18.55 -8.05 1.86
CA ALA A 49 19.08 -8.27 0.52
C ALA A 49 19.63 -7.00 -0.13
N THR A 50 19.08 -5.83 0.20
CA THR A 50 19.36 -4.58 -0.52
C THR A 50 20.12 -3.54 0.32
N GLY A 51 20.20 -3.72 1.64
CA GLY A 51 20.67 -2.69 2.56
C GLY A 51 19.76 -1.45 2.62
N HIS A 52 18.49 -1.59 2.21
CA HIS A 52 17.56 -0.47 2.13
C HIS A 52 17.37 0.22 3.49
N LYS A 53 17.53 1.55 3.51
CA LYS A 53 17.37 2.36 4.72
C LYS A 53 15.90 2.71 4.93
N VAL A 54 15.32 2.17 6.00
CA VAL A 54 13.94 2.47 6.39
C VAL A 54 13.90 3.87 7.01
N ALA A 55 13.01 4.73 6.55
CA ALA A 55 12.73 5.99 7.20
C ALA A 55 11.99 5.73 8.52
N VAL A 56 12.69 5.89 9.64
CA VAL A 56 12.12 5.68 10.98
C VAL A 56 11.47 6.98 11.44
N GLY A 57 10.14 7.02 11.45
CA GLY A 57 9.40 8.10 12.09
C GLY A 57 9.52 8.01 13.62
N ARG A 58 9.43 9.15 14.32
CA ARG A 58 9.57 9.26 15.79
C ARG A 58 8.63 8.33 16.57
N TRP A 59 7.49 7.96 16.00
CA TRP A 59 6.52 7.02 16.56
C TRP A 59 6.95 5.54 16.46
N LEU A 60 7.76 5.18 15.46
CA LEU A 60 8.23 3.82 15.26
C LEU A 60 9.28 3.42 16.32
N LEU A 61 10.08 4.39 16.78
CA LEU A 61 11.01 4.19 17.89
C LEU A 61 10.28 3.75 19.16
N ILE A 62 9.12 4.37 19.46
CA ILE A 62 8.33 4.03 20.65
C ILE A 62 7.83 2.58 20.59
N ILE A 63 7.33 2.14 19.43
CA ILE A 63 6.83 0.77 19.25
C ILE A 63 7.98 -0.25 19.29
N VAL A 64 9.12 0.05 18.67
CA VAL A 64 10.29 -0.86 18.65
C VAL A 64 11.00 -0.91 20.00
N GLN A 65 11.04 0.17 20.79
CA GLN A 65 11.60 0.14 22.16
C GLN A 65 10.71 -0.62 23.15
N LEU A 66 9.38 -0.56 22.98
CA LEU A 66 8.43 -1.20 23.89
C LEU A 66 8.11 -2.65 23.52
N ALA A 67 8.20 -3.01 22.24
CA ALA A 67 8.02 -4.37 21.78
C ALA A 67 9.39 -5.00 21.48
N ARG A 68 10.05 -5.54 22.51
CA ARG A 68 11.20 -6.45 22.33
C ARG A 68 10.70 -7.70 21.57
N TRP A 69 10.92 -7.73 20.26
CA TRP A 69 10.86 -8.92 19.39
C TRP A 69 12.16 -9.05 18.61
#